data_AF-A0A3D8MV24-F1
#
_entry.id   AF-A0A3D8MV24-F1
#
_cell.length_a   1.000
_cell.length_b   1.000
_cell.length_c   1.000
_cell.angle_alpha   90.00
_cell.angle_beta   90.00
_cell.angle_gamma   90.00
#
_symmetry.space_group_name_H-M   'P 1'
#
loop_
_entity.id
_entity.type
_entity.pdbx_description
1 polymer ?
#
loop_
_entity_poly.entity_id
_entity_poly.type
_entity_poly.pdbx_seq_one_letter_code
_entity_poly.pdbx_strand_id
1 'polypeptide(L)'
;MATIRACGDATTFAGDFEHCMTTAPAYRTPPAPAIRACGEATSFSRDFRSCISTAAGFRHRPAPVIRACSEATSFSRDFQQCLDASRA
;
A
#
# COMPACT_ATOMS: atom_id res chain seq x y z
N MET A 1 -2.42 4.79 -16.66
CA MET A 1 -0.97 4.42 -16.71
C MET A 1 -0.22 4.64 -15.40
N ALA A 2 -0.54 5.65 -14.59
CA ALA A 2 0.17 5.90 -13.32
C ALA A 2 0.15 4.70 -12.34
N THR A 3 -0.99 4.00 -12.22
CA THR A 3 -1.13 2.80 -11.40
C THR A 3 -0.25 1.64 -11.87
N ILE A 4 -0.19 1.40 -13.18
CA ILE A 4 0.62 0.32 -13.78
C ILE A 4 2.11 0.55 -13.45
N ARG A 5 2.59 1.79 -13.62
CA ARG A 5 3.96 2.15 -13.24
C ARG A 5 4.18 1.98 -11.75
N ALA A 6 3.28 2.51 -10.91
CA ALA A 6 3.39 2.36 -9.45
C ALA A 6 3.43 0.89 -9.00
N CYS A 7 2.59 0.02 -9.55
CA CYS A 7 2.65 -1.42 -9.26
C CYS A 7 3.95 -2.04 -9.76
N GLY A 8 4.42 -1.68 -10.97
CA GLY A 8 5.67 -2.20 -11.53
C GLY A 8 6.91 -1.74 -10.77
N ASP A 9 6.93 -0.49 -10.29
CA ASP A 9 8.02 0.05 -9.48
C ASP A 9 8.02 -0.56 -8.07
N ALA A 10 6.84 -0.86 -7.51
CA ALA A 10 6.69 -1.39 -6.17
C ALA A 10 6.82 -2.92 -6.08
N THR A 11 6.87 -3.64 -7.21
CA THR A 11 6.85 -5.11 -7.21
C THR A 11 7.87 -5.70 -8.19
N THR A 12 8.58 -6.72 -7.73
CA THR A 12 9.56 -7.45 -8.57
C THR A 12 8.95 -8.72 -9.17
N PHE A 13 7.93 -9.29 -8.52
CA PHE A 13 7.32 -10.56 -8.91
C PHE A 13 5.97 -10.34 -9.59
N ALA A 14 5.71 -11.11 -10.66
CA ALA A 14 4.46 -11.03 -11.42
C ALA A 14 3.21 -11.20 -10.54
N GLY A 15 3.24 -12.12 -9.58
CA GLY A 15 2.09 -12.34 -8.68
C GLY A 15 1.78 -11.14 -7.76
N ASP A 16 2.79 -10.36 -7.37
CA ASP A 16 2.57 -9.13 -6.59
C ASP A 16 2.01 -8.02 -7.48
N PHE A 17 2.52 -7.91 -8.70
CA PHE A 17 2.03 -6.97 -9.70
C PHE A 17 0.55 -7.23 -10.04
N GLU A 18 0.18 -8.48 -10.29
CA GLU A 18 -1.21 -8.88 -10.55
C GLU A 18 -2.12 -8.57 -9.37
N HIS A 19 -1.67 -8.86 -8.15
CA HIS A 19 -2.42 -8.52 -6.94
C HIS A 19 -2.60 -7.01 -6.78
N CYS A 20 -1.56 -6.22 -7.08
CA CYS A 20 -1.62 -4.76 -7.07
C CYS A 20 -2.65 -4.22 -8.09
N MET A 21 -2.61 -4.73 -9.31
CA MET A 21 -3.53 -4.33 -10.38
C MET A 21 -4.98 -4.71 -10.10
N THR A 22 -5.22 -5.87 -9.48
CA THR A 22 -6.57 -6.32 -9.09
C THR A 22 -7.10 -5.58 -7.85
N THR A 23 -6.24 -5.09 -6.98
CA THR A 23 -6.62 -4.30 -5.78
C THR A 23 -6.81 -2.81 -6.09
N ALA A 24 -6.04 -2.24 -7.03
CA ALA A 24 -6.13 -0.85 -7.44
C ALA A 24 -7.55 -0.30 -7.72
N PRO A 25 -8.48 -1.02 -8.39
CA PRO A 25 -9.84 -0.53 -8.62
C PRO A 25 -10.69 -0.40 -7.35
N ALA A 26 -10.30 -1.02 -6.23
CA ALA A 26 -11.03 -0.89 -4.96
C ALA A 26 -10.78 0.46 -4.26
N TYR A 27 -9.76 1.21 -4.67
CA TYR A 27 -9.43 2.50 -4.07
C TYR A 27 -10.46 3.58 -4.43
N ARG A 28 -10.92 4.33 -3.41
CA ARG A 28 -11.79 5.49 -3.59
C ARG A 28 -11.06 6.75 -4.09
N THR A 29 -9.74 6.76 -3.97
CA THR A 29 -8.86 7.85 -4.43
C THR A 29 -7.85 7.32 -5.44
N PRO A 30 -7.16 8.18 -6.22
CA PRO A 30 -6.11 7.71 -7.11
C PRO A 30 -5.13 6.77 -6.38
N PRO A 31 -4.92 5.52 -6.84
CA PRO A 31 -4.21 4.50 -6.08
C PRO A 31 -2.68 4.64 -6.15
N ALA A 32 -2.15 5.26 -7.21
CA ALA A 32 -0.71 5.33 -7.45
C ALA A 32 0.12 5.89 -6.28
N PRO A 33 -0.29 6.98 -5.58
CA PRO A 33 0.44 7.46 -4.40
C PRO A 33 0.44 6.46 -3.24
N ALA A 34 -0.66 5.73 -3.04
CA ALA A 34 -0.79 4.74 -1.97
C ALA A 34 0.09 3.52 -2.25
N ILE A 35 0.07 3.04 -3.50
CA ILE A 35 0.89 1.91 -3.96
C ILE A 35 2.38 2.23 -3.78
N ARG A 36 2.82 3.43 -4.20
CA ARG A 36 4.20 3.87 -4.02
C ARG A 36 4.59 3.93 -2.54
N ALA A 37 3.72 4.51 -1.70
CA ALA A 37 3.97 4.56 -0.27
C ALA A 37 4.07 3.16 0.36
N CYS A 38 3.22 2.22 -0.05
CA CYS A 38 3.33 0.82 0.40
C CYS A 38 4.62 0.15 -0.08
N GLY A 39 5.04 0.39 -1.33
CA GLY A 39 6.30 -0.15 -1.87
C GLY A 39 7.53 0.41 -1.17
N GLU A 40 7.50 1.68 -0.77
CA GLU A 40 8.57 2.32 0.01
C GLU A 40 8.56 1.85 1.49
N ALA A 41 7.38 1.60 2.05
CA ALA A 41 7.20 1.20 3.45
C ALA A 41 7.46 -0.29 3.73
N THR A 42 7.50 -1.14 2.70
CA THR A 42 7.56 -2.60 2.88
C THR A 42 8.64 -3.23 2.01
N SER A 43 9.40 -4.16 2.60
CA SER A 43 10.48 -4.87 1.89
C SER A 43 10.07 -6.25 1.40
N PHE A 44 8.95 -6.78 1.89
CA PHE A 44 8.47 -8.13 1.56
C PHE A 44 7.13 -8.08 0.83
N SER A 45 7.00 -8.92 -0.20
CA SER A 45 5.77 -9.09 -0.99
C SER A 45 4.50 -9.24 -0.14
N ARG A 46 4.57 -10.02 0.95
CA ARG A 46 3.42 -10.26 1.84
C ARG A 46 2.96 -8.99 2.55
N ASP A 47 3.92 -8.16 2.99
CA ASP A 47 3.65 -6.92 3.71
C ASP A 47 3.12 -5.87 2.73
N PHE A 48 3.71 -5.79 1.53
CA PHE A 48 3.21 -4.95 0.44
C PHE A 48 1.73 -5.26 0.10
N ARG A 49 1.40 -6.53 -0.12
CA ARG A 49 0.02 -6.97 -0.39
C ARG A 49 -0.94 -6.57 0.74
N SER A 50 -0.51 -6.75 1.98
CA SER A 50 -1.31 -6.39 3.16
C SER A 50 -1.53 -4.88 3.25
N CYS A 51 -0.49 -4.09 2.98
CA CYS A 51 -0.55 -2.63 2.95
C CYS A 51 -1.53 -2.13 1.89
N ILE A 52 -1.42 -2.60 0.64
CA ILE A 52 -2.30 -2.13 -0.44
C ILE A 52 -3.75 -2.57 -0.25
N SER A 53 -3.98 -3.75 0.34
CA SER A 53 -5.33 -4.23 0.64
C SER A 53 -5.98 -3.39 1.74
N THR A 54 -5.22 -3.00 2.77
CA THR A 54 -5.73 -2.13 3.83
C THR A 54 -5.92 -0.70 3.33
N ALA A 55 -4.96 -0.16 2.58
CA ALA A 55 -5.02 1.18 2.00
C ALA A 55 -6.20 1.37 1.02
N ALA A 56 -6.61 0.31 0.32
CA ALA A 56 -7.80 0.34 -0.54
C ALA A 56 -9.09 0.61 0.24
N GLY A 57 -9.13 0.25 1.54
CA GLY A 57 -10.27 0.46 2.42
C GLY A 57 -10.42 1.89 2.95
N PHE A 58 -9.42 2.76 2.76
CA PHE A 58 -9.47 4.12 3.29
C PHE A 58 -10.52 4.98 2.60
N ARG A 59 -11.22 5.80 3.38
CA ARG A 59 -12.16 6.81 2.86
C ARG A 59 -11.46 8.01 2.23
N HIS A 60 -10.24 8.30 2.68
CA HIS A 60 -9.42 9.43 2.24
C HIS A 60 -8.11 8.95 1.61
N ARG A 61 -7.27 9.90 1.15
CA ARG A 61 -5.97 9.58 0.53
C ARG A 61 -5.07 8.91 1.57
N PRO A 62 -4.70 7.62 1.42
CA PRO A 62 -4.01 6.89 2.47
C PRO A 62 -2.49 7.12 2.48
N ALA A 63 -1.90 7.66 1.40
CA ALA A 63 -0.45 7.81 1.29
C ALA A 63 0.24 8.57 2.45
N PRO A 64 -0.30 9.67 2.99
CA PRO A 64 0.29 10.34 4.15
C PRO A 64 0.27 9.47 5.42
N VAL A 65 -0.82 8.72 5.62
CA VAL A 65 -0.96 7.81 6.76
C VAL A 65 0.03 6.66 6.64
N ILE A 66 0.17 6.09 5.44
CA ILE A 66 1.14 5.03 5.17
C ILE A 66 2.55 5.47 5.54
N ARG A 67 2.97 6.66 5.08
CA ARG A 67 4.29 7.21 5.41
C ARG A 67 4.48 7.46 6.89
N ALA A 68 3.48 8.06 7.56
CA ALA A 68 3.54 8.29 9.00
C ALA A 68 3.66 6.97 9.78
N CYS A 69 2.89 5.95 9.42
CA CYS A 69 2.97 4.64 10.05
C CYS A 69 4.33 3.97 9.79
N SER A 70 4.89 4.07 8.58
CA SER A 70 6.20 3.48 8.28
C SER A 70 7.36 4.20 8.99
N GLU A 71 7.23 5.51 9.20
CA GLU A 71 8.22 6.29 9.96
C GLU A 71 8.11 6.01 11.48
N ALA A 72 6.90 5.74 11.98
CA ALA A 72 6.64 5.47 13.39
C ALA A 72 6.89 4.02 13.83
N THR A 73 7.07 3.09 12.89
CA THR A 73 7.15 1.65 13.19
C THR A 73 8.31 0.98 12.47
N SER A 74 9.03 0.11 13.18
CA SER A 74 10.17 -0.62 12.61
C SER A 74 9.81 -2.03 12.12
N PHE A 75 8.65 -2.54 12.52
CA PHE A 75 8.20 -3.90 12.22
C PHE A 75 6.91 -3.88 11.41
N SER A 76 6.80 -4.79 10.43
CA SER A 76 5.63 -4.87 9.54
C SER A 76 4.31 -5.13 10.28
N ARG A 77 4.36 -5.83 11.43
CA ARG A 77 3.17 -6.03 12.29
C ARG A 77 2.66 -4.71 12.87
N ASP A 78 3.54 -3.91 13.45
CA ASP A 78 3.18 -2.63 14.08
C ASP A 78 2.72 -1.63 13.01
N PHE A 79 3.40 -1.62 11.86
CA PHE A 79 3.00 -0.86 10.69
C PHE A 79 1.58 -1.21 10.24
N GLN A 80 1.28 -2.50 10.08
CA GLN A 80 -0.03 -2.97 9.65
C GLN A 80 -1.12 -2.62 10.68
N GLN A 81 -0.81 -2.72 11.98
CA GLN A 81 -1.72 -2.32 13.04
C GLN A 81 -1.99 -0.81 13.04
N CYS A 82 -0.96 0.01 12.77
CA CYS A 82 -1.11 1.45 12.61
C CYS A 82 -2.02 1.83 11.43
N LEU A 83 -1.87 1.15 10.29
CA LEU A 83 -2.72 1.35 9.12
C LEU A 83 -4.18 0.97 9.41
N ASP A 84 -4.41 -0.17 10.05
CA ASP A 84 -5.78 -0.62 10.36
C ASP A 84 -6.47 0.33 11.35
N ALA A 85 -5.75 0.79 12.37
CA ALA A 85 -6.25 1.78 13.32
C ALA A 85 -6.58 3.14 12.65
N SER A 86 -5.87 3.48 11.58
CA SER A 86 -5.99 4.77 10.89
C SER A 86 -6.99 4.77 9.73
N ARG A 87 -7.62 3.62 9.42
CA ARG A 87 -8.52 3.45 8.25
C ARG A 87 -9.90 4.13 8.38
N ALA A 88 -10.18 4.75 9.52
CA ALA A 88 -11.48 5.30 9.92
C ALA A 88 -12.04 6.34 8.92
#